data_AF-A0A8K0XVZ7-F1
#
_entry.id   AF-A0A8K0XVZ7-F1
#
_cell.length_a   1.000
_cell.length_b   1.000
_cell.length_c   1.000
_cell.angle_alpha   90.00
_cell.angle_beta   90.00
_cell.angle_gamma   90.00
#
_symmetry.space_group_name_H-M   'P 1'
#
loop_
_entity.id
_entity.type
_entity.pdbx_description
1 polymer ?
#
loop_
_entity_poly.entity_id
_entity_poly.type
_entity_poly.pdbx_seq_one_letter_code
_entity_poly.pdbx_strand_id
1 'polypeptide(L)'
;MNLNDLIKKIGIKPTNKRNEALDTYIENSQNRAGLETMLSEFSRIINDKSTPKLRRGEDEKDRYDIYYNYIYENLNIDYTLDDIDRFANHPLHYTKNYREELGLFISAAINKVVKKGEKVRITTLIPLDYLFYGLKDTEAYANIAGIYFGLGARNSKIYAEEVGGMAGKYIENSELHVKKATYLLGEGAYNSKIYADKADSNAGYDIKNSELHVKETSGRLGVGAINSKIYADKAGSDAGKAMKNSELWIYELDGDLQNIRAIKKTNKIYIGKESYKRHYIRYKLSGIKVWKKQD
;
A
#
# COMPACT_ATOMS: atom_id res chain seq x y z
N MET A 1 0.82 -0.56 -35.36
CA MET A 1 1.52 0.74 -35.23
C MET A 1 2.85 0.43 -34.58
N ASN A 2 3.99 0.77 -35.18
CA ASN A 2 5.28 0.37 -34.60
C ASN A 2 5.64 1.24 -33.38
N LEU A 3 6.57 0.77 -32.55
CA LEU A 3 7.01 1.44 -31.33
C LEU A 3 7.49 2.89 -31.59
N ASN A 4 8.14 3.14 -32.73
CA ASN A 4 8.64 4.47 -33.11
C ASN A 4 7.50 5.46 -33.42
N ASP A 5 6.41 4.99 -34.00
CA ASP A 5 5.21 5.80 -34.24
C ASP A 5 4.49 6.13 -32.92
N LEU A 6 4.47 5.18 -31.97
CA LEU A 6 3.93 5.41 -30.63
C LEU A 6 4.76 6.44 -29.85
N ILE A 7 6.09 6.32 -29.88
CA ILE A 7 7.05 7.25 -29.23
C ILE A 7 6.89 8.68 -29.79
N LYS A 8 6.72 8.82 -31.10
CA LYS A 8 6.43 10.12 -31.74
C LYS A 8 5.08 10.68 -31.31
N LYS A 9 4.05 9.84 -31.22
CA LYS A 9 2.69 10.25 -30.84
C LYS A 9 2.58 10.70 -29.37
N ILE A 10 3.38 10.14 -28.47
CA ILE A 10 3.43 10.53 -27.04
C ILE A 10 4.31 11.77 -26.76
N GLY A 11 5.01 12.31 -27.77
CA GLY A 11 5.64 13.64 -27.72
C GLY A 11 6.98 13.73 -26.98
N ILE A 12 7.76 12.65 -26.92
CA ILE A 12 9.03 12.61 -26.17
C ILE A 12 10.17 13.15 -27.05
N LYS A 13 10.86 14.21 -26.59
CA LYS A 13 12.13 14.67 -27.19
C LYS A 13 13.31 13.96 -26.50
N PRO A 14 14.33 13.48 -27.23
CA PRO A 14 15.42 12.69 -26.66
C PRO A 14 16.43 13.56 -25.89
N THR A 15 17.03 13.03 -24.83
CA THR A 15 18.25 13.58 -24.21
C THR A 15 19.30 12.48 -24.00
N ASN A 16 20.56 12.81 -24.26
CA ASN A 16 21.64 11.88 -24.63
C ASN A 16 22.07 10.82 -23.60
N LYS A 17 21.69 10.90 -22.32
CA LYS A 17 22.04 9.86 -21.32
C LYS A 17 20.97 8.79 -21.10
N ARG A 18 19.75 9.00 -21.61
CA ARG A 18 18.63 8.04 -21.55
C ARG A 18 18.65 7.02 -22.68
N ASN A 19 19.45 7.26 -23.72
CA ASN A 19 19.44 6.46 -24.94
C ASN A 19 20.09 5.08 -24.75
N GLU A 20 21.20 4.93 -24.03
CA GLU A 20 21.83 3.60 -23.87
C GLU A 20 20.94 2.58 -23.15
N ALA A 21 20.20 3.00 -22.10
CA ALA A 21 19.24 2.14 -21.42
C ALA A 21 17.97 1.88 -22.25
N LEU A 22 17.57 2.83 -23.10
CA LEU A 22 16.44 2.68 -24.00
C LEU A 22 16.79 1.78 -25.19
N ASP A 23 17.98 1.94 -25.77
CA ASP A 23 18.51 1.19 -26.91
C ASP A 23 18.76 -0.27 -26.51
N THR A 24 19.33 -0.53 -25.32
CA THR A 24 19.48 -1.90 -24.77
C THR A 24 18.14 -2.57 -24.45
N TYR A 25 17.11 -1.78 -24.07
CA TYR A 25 15.76 -2.30 -23.85
C TYR A 25 15.02 -2.59 -25.18
N ILE A 26 15.22 -1.73 -26.18
CA ILE A 26 14.67 -1.87 -27.54
C ILE A 26 15.28 -3.07 -28.27
N GLU A 27 16.57 -3.35 -28.10
CA GLU A 27 17.20 -4.55 -28.69
C GLU A 27 16.68 -5.84 -28.06
N ASN A 28 16.30 -5.83 -26.78
CA ASN A 28 15.75 -7.00 -26.07
C ASN A 28 14.22 -7.17 -26.20
N SER A 29 13.52 -6.27 -26.89
CA SER A 29 12.04 -6.26 -26.99
C SER A 29 11.50 -6.84 -28.31
N GLN A 30 12.35 -7.34 -29.21
CA GLN A 30 11.99 -7.79 -30.57
C GLN A 30 11.06 -9.03 -30.66
N ASN A 31 10.39 -9.44 -29.58
CA ASN A 31 9.37 -10.51 -29.59
C ASN A 31 8.35 -10.31 -28.45
N ARG A 32 7.65 -9.16 -28.40
CA ARG A 32 6.75 -8.85 -27.26
C ARG A 32 5.42 -8.19 -27.66
N ALA A 33 4.60 -8.94 -28.40
CA ALA A 33 3.24 -8.51 -28.75
C ALA A 33 2.42 -8.07 -27.52
N GLY A 34 2.54 -8.78 -26.38
CA GLY A 34 1.83 -8.42 -25.14
C GLY A 34 2.21 -7.05 -24.58
N LEU A 35 3.50 -6.72 -24.53
CA LEU A 35 3.98 -5.40 -24.09
C LEU A 35 3.49 -4.28 -25.03
N GLU A 36 3.55 -4.49 -26.34
CA GLU A 36 3.05 -3.52 -27.32
C GLU A 36 1.54 -3.30 -27.19
N THR A 37 0.78 -4.38 -26.96
CA THR A 37 -0.65 -4.32 -26.65
C THR A 37 -0.88 -3.46 -25.41
N MET A 38 -0.18 -3.72 -24.30
CA MET A 38 -0.34 -2.93 -23.07
C MET A 38 0.01 -1.45 -23.24
N LEU A 39 1.10 -1.12 -23.94
CA LEU A 39 1.49 0.26 -24.25
C LEU A 39 0.43 0.99 -25.09
N SER A 40 -0.12 0.29 -26.09
CA SER A 40 -1.19 0.80 -26.94
C SER A 40 -2.47 1.01 -26.15
N GLU A 41 -2.86 0.05 -25.30
CA GLU A 41 -4.07 0.14 -24.48
C GLU A 41 -4.00 1.25 -23.44
N PHE A 42 -2.88 1.34 -22.71
CA PHE A 42 -2.68 2.42 -21.75
C PHE A 42 -2.79 3.77 -22.46
N SER A 43 -2.10 3.92 -23.60
CA SER A 43 -2.16 5.15 -24.40
C SER A 43 -3.56 5.44 -24.92
N ARG A 44 -4.33 4.42 -25.32
CA ARG A 44 -5.72 4.59 -25.76
C ARG A 44 -6.58 5.08 -24.60
N ILE A 45 -6.53 4.40 -23.45
CA ILE A 45 -7.37 4.71 -22.29
C ILE A 45 -7.09 6.12 -21.76
N ILE A 46 -5.83 6.49 -21.51
CA ILE A 46 -5.52 7.80 -20.91
C ILE A 46 -5.86 8.98 -21.86
N ASN A 47 -5.97 8.73 -23.16
CA ASN A 47 -6.31 9.75 -24.16
C ASN A 47 -7.77 9.67 -24.64
N ASP A 48 -8.54 8.67 -24.19
CA ASP A 48 -9.95 8.53 -24.54
C ASP A 48 -10.76 9.60 -23.79
N LYS A 49 -11.57 10.35 -24.54
CA LYS A 49 -12.43 11.42 -23.99
C LYS A 49 -13.52 10.87 -23.07
N SER A 50 -13.89 9.61 -23.21
CA SER A 50 -14.87 8.92 -22.38
C SER A 50 -14.28 8.39 -21.07
N THR A 51 -12.96 8.33 -20.94
CA THR A 51 -12.30 7.90 -19.71
C THR A 51 -12.65 8.86 -18.57
N PRO A 52 -13.17 8.35 -17.44
CA PRO A 52 -13.46 9.16 -16.27
C PRO A 52 -12.21 9.94 -15.83
N LYS A 53 -12.40 11.16 -15.29
CA LYS A 53 -11.27 11.93 -14.79
C LYS A 53 -11.02 11.62 -13.32
N LEU A 54 -9.75 11.36 -12.99
CA LEU A 54 -9.24 11.44 -11.61
C LEU A 54 -9.17 12.92 -11.19
N ARG A 55 -10.31 13.56 -10.89
CA ARG A 55 -10.35 14.94 -10.35
C ARG A 55 -10.52 14.93 -8.83
N ARG A 56 -9.74 15.76 -8.12
CA ARG A 56 -9.84 16.01 -6.66
C ARG A 56 -11.18 16.72 -6.30
N GLY A 57 -11.80 16.34 -5.17
CA GLY A 57 -13.18 16.71 -4.74
C GLY A 57 -13.71 15.75 -3.64
N GLU A 58 -14.93 15.90 -3.12
CA GLU A 58 -15.30 15.41 -1.78
C GLU A 58 -15.57 13.90 -1.58
N ASP A 59 -15.82 13.08 -2.62
CA ASP A 59 -15.97 11.62 -2.47
C ASP A 59 -14.85 10.85 -3.19
N GLU A 60 -13.77 10.56 -2.46
CA GLU A 60 -12.56 9.89 -2.99
C GLU A 60 -12.80 8.45 -3.42
N LYS A 61 -13.58 7.66 -2.67
CA LYS A 61 -13.72 6.23 -2.89
C LYS A 61 -14.42 5.89 -4.21
N ASP A 62 -15.55 6.53 -4.48
CA ASP A 62 -16.37 6.23 -5.66
C ASP A 62 -15.65 6.53 -6.98
N ARG A 63 -14.68 7.46 -6.97
CA ARG A 63 -13.96 7.87 -8.19
C ARG A 63 -12.93 6.87 -8.65
N TYR A 64 -12.12 6.34 -7.74
CA TYR A 64 -11.12 5.34 -8.10
C TYR A 64 -11.81 4.05 -8.55
N ASP A 65 -12.92 3.68 -7.91
CA ASP A 65 -13.76 2.56 -8.35
C ASP A 65 -14.30 2.79 -9.78
N ILE A 66 -14.85 3.96 -10.09
CA ILE A 66 -15.35 4.27 -11.44
C ILE A 66 -14.22 4.22 -12.48
N TYR A 67 -13.08 4.84 -12.20
CA TYR A 67 -11.93 4.85 -13.12
C TYR A 67 -11.36 3.44 -13.31
N TYR A 68 -11.17 2.70 -12.21
CA TYR A 68 -10.67 1.33 -12.22
C TYR A 68 -11.60 0.40 -13.02
N ASN A 69 -12.91 0.47 -12.77
CA ASN A 69 -13.89 -0.37 -13.47
C ASN A 69 -13.92 -0.05 -14.97
N TYR A 70 -13.86 1.24 -15.34
CA TYR A 70 -13.74 1.63 -16.74
C TYR A 70 -12.50 1.01 -17.39
N ILE A 71 -11.33 1.06 -16.75
CA ILE A 71 -10.13 0.40 -17.28
C ILE A 71 -10.38 -1.11 -17.42
N TYR A 72 -10.78 -1.77 -16.33
CA TYR A 72 -10.94 -3.21 -16.26
C TYR A 72 -11.88 -3.75 -17.35
N GLU A 73 -12.99 -3.06 -17.62
CA GLU A 73 -13.95 -3.42 -18.67
C GLU A 73 -13.40 -3.21 -20.09
N ASN A 74 -12.51 -2.23 -20.27
CA ASN A 74 -11.97 -1.85 -21.57
C ASN A 74 -10.61 -2.49 -21.89
N LEU A 75 -10.07 -3.34 -21.02
CA LEU A 75 -8.83 -4.08 -21.26
C LEU A 75 -9.07 -5.35 -22.09
N ASN A 76 -8.30 -5.48 -23.17
CA ASN A 76 -8.08 -6.75 -23.86
C ASN A 76 -7.13 -7.63 -23.04
N ILE A 77 -7.18 -8.96 -23.20
CA ILE A 77 -6.43 -9.93 -22.37
C ILE A 77 -5.32 -10.65 -23.14
N ASP A 78 -4.79 -10.00 -24.19
CA ASP A 78 -3.71 -10.57 -25.00
C ASP A 78 -2.31 -10.21 -24.44
N TYR A 79 -2.13 -10.46 -23.14
CA TYR A 79 -0.87 -10.29 -22.42
C TYR A 79 -0.83 -11.15 -21.16
N THR A 80 0.39 -11.40 -20.67
CA THR A 80 0.67 -12.24 -19.49
C THR A 80 1.07 -11.40 -18.28
N LEU A 81 1.22 -12.03 -17.10
CA LEU A 81 1.78 -11.37 -15.92
C LEU A 81 3.21 -10.83 -16.15
N ASP A 82 4.02 -11.53 -16.95
CA ASP A 82 5.38 -11.09 -17.30
C ASP A 82 5.35 -9.85 -18.20
N ASP A 83 4.39 -9.77 -19.14
CA ASP A 83 4.18 -8.54 -19.93
C ASP A 83 3.78 -7.36 -19.05
N ILE A 84 2.94 -7.60 -18.02
CA ILE A 84 2.55 -6.56 -17.05
C ILE A 84 3.74 -6.07 -16.24
N ASP A 85 4.60 -6.96 -15.73
CA ASP A 85 5.83 -6.57 -15.01
C ASP A 85 6.77 -5.75 -15.91
N ARG A 86 6.97 -6.19 -17.16
CA ARG A 86 7.78 -5.48 -18.16
C ARG A 86 7.21 -4.09 -18.49
N PHE A 87 5.90 -3.98 -18.59
CA PHE A 87 5.19 -2.72 -18.79
C PHE A 87 5.37 -1.82 -17.57
N ALA A 88 5.15 -2.32 -16.35
CA ALA A 88 5.33 -1.56 -15.11
C ALA A 88 6.74 -0.98 -14.96
N ASN A 89 7.76 -1.72 -15.43
CA ASN A 89 9.15 -1.31 -15.42
C ASN A 89 9.57 -0.48 -16.67
N HIS A 90 8.63 -0.11 -17.54
CA HIS A 90 8.98 0.51 -18.82
C HIS A 90 9.47 1.97 -18.68
N PRO A 91 10.64 2.34 -19.27
CA PRO A 91 11.25 3.68 -19.12
C PRO A 91 10.37 4.89 -19.46
N LEU A 92 9.46 4.71 -20.42
CA LEU A 92 8.57 5.79 -20.90
C LEU A 92 7.64 6.34 -19.81
N HIS A 93 7.29 5.53 -18.80
CA HIS A 93 6.46 5.96 -17.68
C HIS A 93 7.15 7.03 -16.82
N TYR A 94 8.48 7.14 -16.88
CA TYR A 94 9.26 8.07 -16.05
C TYR A 94 9.44 9.46 -16.68
N THR A 95 8.67 9.75 -17.74
CA THR A 95 8.69 11.04 -18.44
C THR A 95 7.48 11.92 -18.11
N LYS A 96 6.41 11.33 -17.57
CA LYS A 96 5.14 11.99 -17.28
C LYS A 96 4.63 11.56 -15.90
N ASN A 97 3.92 12.44 -15.20
CA ASN A 97 3.40 12.14 -13.87
C ASN A 97 2.04 11.42 -13.94
N TYR A 98 2.05 10.13 -14.31
CA TYR A 98 0.86 9.27 -14.39
C TYR A 98 0.83 8.21 -13.28
N ARG A 99 1.32 8.54 -12.07
CA ARG A 99 1.52 7.53 -11.02
C ARG A 99 0.24 6.84 -10.60
N GLU A 100 -0.87 7.57 -10.54
CA GLU A 100 -2.19 7.06 -10.17
C GLU A 100 -2.81 6.26 -11.32
N GLU A 101 -2.87 6.83 -12.53
CA GLU A 101 -3.43 6.17 -13.70
C GLU A 101 -2.70 4.86 -14.02
N LEU A 102 -1.37 4.88 -13.94
CA LEU A 102 -0.54 3.73 -14.24
C LEU A 102 -0.71 2.61 -13.20
N GLY A 103 -0.74 2.94 -11.91
CA GLY A 103 -0.92 1.93 -10.88
C GLY A 103 -2.33 1.32 -10.88
N LEU A 104 -3.38 2.10 -11.19
CA LEU A 104 -4.73 1.58 -11.41
C LEU A 104 -4.80 0.70 -12.66
N PHE A 105 -4.15 1.11 -13.76
CA PHE A 105 -4.09 0.32 -15.00
C PHE A 105 -3.40 -1.03 -14.79
N ILE A 106 -2.22 -1.03 -14.15
CA ILE A 106 -1.49 -2.26 -13.84
C ILE A 106 -2.32 -3.16 -12.92
N SER A 107 -2.98 -2.59 -11.91
CA SER A 107 -3.85 -3.37 -11.00
C SER A 107 -5.02 -4.02 -11.73
N ALA A 108 -5.66 -3.28 -12.65
CA ALA A 108 -6.75 -3.82 -13.46
C ALA A 108 -6.27 -4.93 -14.39
N ALA A 109 -5.12 -4.74 -15.04
CA ALA A 109 -4.49 -5.75 -15.89
C ALA A 109 -4.15 -7.03 -15.10
N ILE A 110 -3.59 -6.89 -13.89
CA ILE A 110 -3.31 -8.03 -13.00
C ILE A 110 -4.61 -8.77 -12.68
N ASN A 111 -5.63 -8.07 -12.17
CA ASN A 111 -6.89 -8.71 -11.78
C ASN A 111 -7.63 -9.37 -12.97
N LYS A 112 -7.36 -8.94 -14.22
CA LYS A 112 -7.90 -9.56 -15.44
C LYS A 112 -7.26 -10.91 -15.76
N VAL A 113 -5.96 -11.05 -15.49
CA VAL A 113 -5.17 -12.21 -15.96
C VAL A 113 -4.78 -13.18 -14.86
N VAL A 114 -4.64 -12.69 -13.62
CA VAL A 114 -4.20 -13.50 -12.48
C VAL A 114 -5.24 -14.54 -12.11
N LYS A 115 -4.78 -15.76 -11.85
CA LYS A 115 -5.64 -16.84 -11.35
C LYS A 115 -5.62 -16.88 -9.84
N LYS A 116 -6.70 -17.39 -9.25
CA LYS A 116 -6.79 -17.62 -7.81
C LYS A 116 -5.60 -18.45 -7.30
N GLY A 117 -4.91 -17.94 -6.29
CA GLY A 117 -3.74 -18.54 -5.66
C GLY A 117 -2.43 -18.36 -6.43
N GLU A 118 -2.44 -17.69 -7.57
CA GLU A 118 -1.23 -17.36 -8.32
C GLU A 118 -0.43 -16.28 -7.59
N LYS A 119 0.88 -16.23 -7.88
CA LYS A 119 1.78 -15.23 -7.33
C LYS A 119 2.08 -14.18 -8.38
N VAL A 120 1.99 -12.92 -8.00
CA VAL A 120 2.29 -11.77 -8.87
C VAL A 120 3.51 -11.04 -8.31
N ARG A 121 4.44 -10.70 -9.20
CA ARG A 121 5.59 -9.87 -8.86
C ARG A 121 5.61 -8.68 -9.81
N ILE A 122 5.64 -7.48 -9.25
CA ILE A 122 5.76 -6.22 -10.00
C ILE A 122 7.02 -5.49 -9.55
N THR A 123 7.85 -5.13 -10.50
CA THR A 123 9.07 -4.34 -10.30
C THR A 123 8.91 -3.01 -11.01
N THR A 124 9.06 -1.90 -10.30
CA THR A 124 8.98 -0.56 -10.87
C THR A 124 10.19 0.28 -10.49
N LEU A 125 10.61 1.20 -11.36
CA LEU A 125 11.67 2.16 -11.03
C LEU A 125 11.16 3.37 -10.23
N ILE A 126 9.85 3.64 -10.25
CA ILE A 126 9.21 4.68 -9.43
C ILE A 126 8.06 4.10 -8.62
N PRO A 127 7.73 4.69 -7.46
CA PRO A 127 6.56 4.27 -6.70
C PRO A 127 5.27 4.55 -7.49
N LEU A 128 4.43 3.54 -7.70
CA LEU A 128 3.13 3.70 -8.36
C LEU A 128 2.01 3.71 -7.34
N ASP A 129 1.12 4.69 -7.44
CA ASP A 129 0.00 4.84 -6.51
C ASP A 129 -1.11 3.85 -6.88
N TYR A 130 -1.85 3.33 -5.91
CA TYR A 130 -2.90 2.31 -6.13
C TYR A 130 -2.43 0.98 -6.73
N LEU A 131 -1.14 0.66 -6.67
CA LEU A 131 -0.67 -0.66 -7.12
C LEU A 131 -1.30 -1.78 -6.25
N PHE A 132 -1.78 -2.84 -6.90
CA PHE A 132 -2.61 -3.91 -6.33
C PHE A 132 -3.97 -3.45 -5.78
N TYR A 133 -4.57 -2.41 -6.37
CA TYR A 133 -5.94 -2.00 -6.08
C TYR A 133 -6.93 -3.16 -6.26
N GLY A 134 -7.74 -3.42 -5.25
CA GLY A 134 -8.82 -4.41 -5.31
C GLY A 134 -8.37 -5.84 -5.60
N LEU A 135 -7.09 -6.18 -5.35
CA LEU A 135 -6.54 -7.52 -5.57
C LEU A 135 -7.31 -8.58 -4.79
N LYS A 136 -7.59 -9.74 -5.41
CA LYS A 136 -8.36 -10.81 -4.77
C LYS A 136 -7.71 -12.18 -4.88
N ASP A 137 -7.78 -12.94 -3.79
CA ASP A 137 -7.37 -14.34 -3.72
C ASP A 137 -5.96 -14.62 -4.30
N THR A 138 -5.01 -13.70 -4.09
CA THR A 138 -3.71 -13.69 -4.76
C THR A 138 -2.58 -13.36 -3.77
N GLU A 139 -1.37 -13.85 -4.04
CA GLU A 139 -0.16 -13.40 -3.36
C GLU A 139 0.59 -12.42 -4.27
N ALA A 140 0.93 -11.22 -3.78
CA ALA A 140 1.53 -10.17 -4.61
C ALA A 140 2.74 -9.53 -3.95
N TYR A 141 3.77 -9.25 -4.74
CA TYR A 141 5.00 -8.59 -4.31
C TYR A 141 5.30 -7.37 -5.18
N ALA A 142 5.65 -6.26 -4.55
CA ALA A 142 6.24 -5.10 -5.22
C ALA A 142 7.60 -4.74 -4.60
N ASN A 143 8.58 -4.31 -5.39
CA ASN A 143 9.82 -3.77 -4.83
C ASN A 143 9.57 -2.43 -4.12
N ILE A 144 8.84 -1.52 -4.77
CA ILE A 144 8.43 -0.23 -4.21
C ILE A 144 7.00 0.07 -4.65
N ALA A 145 6.25 0.82 -3.85
CA ALA A 145 4.92 1.30 -4.23
C ALA A 145 4.63 2.69 -3.66
N GLY A 146 3.69 3.37 -4.31
CA GLY A 146 3.24 4.69 -3.93
C GLY A 146 2.20 4.67 -2.81
N ILE A 147 1.36 5.71 -2.78
CA ILE A 147 0.24 5.79 -1.83
C ILE A 147 -0.85 4.77 -2.21
N TYR A 148 -1.67 4.35 -1.25
CA TYR A 148 -2.80 3.42 -1.48
C TYR A 148 -2.41 2.04 -2.04
N PHE A 149 -1.18 1.59 -1.79
CA PHE A 149 -0.76 0.23 -2.13
C PHE A 149 -1.67 -0.83 -1.52
N GLY A 150 -2.20 -1.75 -2.32
CA GLY A 150 -3.10 -2.81 -1.86
C GLY A 150 -4.46 -2.32 -1.35
N LEU A 151 -4.89 -1.09 -1.70
CA LEU A 151 -6.18 -0.55 -1.28
C LEU A 151 -7.33 -1.50 -1.66
N GLY A 152 -8.12 -1.89 -0.67
CA GLY A 152 -9.31 -2.74 -0.86
C GLY A 152 -9.02 -4.19 -1.24
N ALA A 153 -7.77 -4.66 -1.13
CA ALA A 153 -7.45 -6.05 -1.42
C ALA A 153 -8.16 -7.03 -0.46
N ARG A 154 -8.54 -8.20 -0.97
CA ARG A 154 -9.30 -9.22 -0.22
C ARG A 154 -8.69 -10.60 -0.35
N ASN A 155 -8.71 -11.36 0.75
CA ASN A 155 -8.22 -12.75 0.79
C ASN A 155 -6.81 -12.91 0.19
N SER A 156 -5.94 -11.91 0.36
CA SER A 156 -4.68 -11.80 -0.36
C SER A 156 -3.50 -11.66 0.61
N LYS A 157 -2.30 -11.97 0.13
CA LYS A 157 -1.05 -11.70 0.86
C LYS A 157 -0.22 -10.74 0.03
N ILE A 158 0.13 -9.58 0.59
CA ILE A 158 0.79 -8.50 -0.16
C ILE A 158 2.09 -8.11 0.53
N TYR A 159 3.16 -8.01 -0.25
CA TYR A 159 4.52 -7.75 0.20
C TYR A 159 5.11 -6.53 -0.51
N ALA A 160 5.81 -5.66 0.22
CA ALA A 160 6.65 -4.62 -0.39
C ALA A 160 7.82 -4.19 0.50
N GLU A 161 8.92 -3.69 -0.09
CA GLU A 161 10.00 -3.11 0.71
C GLU A 161 9.63 -1.70 1.19
N GLU A 162 9.27 -0.80 0.27
CA GLU A 162 8.88 0.58 0.61
C GLU A 162 7.54 0.95 -0.02
N VAL A 163 6.65 1.51 0.78
CA VAL A 163 5.33 1.96 0.35
C VAL A 163 5.04 3.38 0.83
N GLY A 164 4.19 4.09 0.08
CA GLY A 164 3.67 5.39 0.46
C GLY A 164 2.62 5.32 1.57
N GLY A 165 1.85 6.40 1.68
CA GLY A 165 0.81 6.56 2.69
C GLY A 165 -0.41 5.71 2.38
N MET A 166 -1.17 5.36 3.42
CA MET A 166 -2.44 4.62 3.30
C MET A 166 -2.29 3.23 2.62
N ALA A 167 -1.09 2.65 2.65
CA ALA A 167 -0.88 1.28 2.22
C ALA A 167 -1.73 0.32 3.05
N GLY A 168 -2.37 -0.66 2.41
CA GLY A 168 -3.28 -1.59 3.09
C GLY A 168 -4.59 -0.97 3.57
N LYS A 169 -4.95 0.23 3.10
CA LYS A 169 -6.23 0.82 3.47
C LYS A 169 -7.38 -0.08 3.03
N TYR A 170 -8.31 -0.35 3.95
CA TYR A 170 -9.48 -1.21 3.75
C TYR A 170 -9.18 -2.61 3.21
N ILE A 171 -8.00 -3.17 3.50
CA ILE A 171 -7.76 -4.60 3.22
C ILE A 171 -8.65 -5.48 4.09
N GLU A 172 -9.09 -6.59 3.54
CA GLU A 172 -10.03 -7.51 4.18
C GLU A 172 -9.55 -8.95 4.09
N ASN A 173 -9.60 -9.68 5.22
CA ASN A 173 -9.18 -11.09 5.30
C ASN A 173 -7.79 -11.32 4.67
N SER A 174 -6.87 -10.37 4.83
CA SER A 174 -5.59 -10.32 4.09
C SER A 174 -4.39 -10.19 5.02
N GLU A 175 -3.21 -10.48 4.49
CA GLU A 175 -1.92 -10.22 5.15
C GLU A 175 -1.14 -9.16 4.37
N LEU A 176 -0.62 -8.15 5.07
CA LEU A 176 0.24 -7.13 4.48
C LEU A 176 1.60 -7.13 5.20
N HIS A 177 2.67 -7.25 4.44
CA HIS A 177 4.04 -7.18 4.93
C HIS A 177 4.78 -6.07 4.21
N VAL A 178 5.21 -5.05 4.96
CA VAL A 178 6.00 -3.95 4.41
C VAL A 178 7.24 -3.70 5.24
N LYS A 179 8.38 -3.36 4.66
CA LYS A 179 9.53 -2.97 5.48
C LYS A 179 9.37 -1.53 5.96
N LYS A 180 9.02 -0.61 5.07
CA LYS A 180 8.79 0.80 5.40
C LYS A 180 7.50 1.30 4.78
N ALA A 181 6.66 1.93 5.59
CA ALA A 181 5.47 2.65 5.17
C ALA A 181 5.50 4.08 5.71
N THR A 182 4.79 5.00 5.05
CA THR A 182 4.58 6.34 5.61
C THR A 182 3.34 6.36 6.51
N TYR A 183 2.48 7.36 6.40
CA TYR A 183 1.34 7.57 7.30
C TYR A 183 0.16 6.65 6.98
N LEU A 184 -0.68 6.36 7.98
CA LEU A 184 -1.95 5.63 7.81
C LEU A 184 -1.82 4.19 7.25
N LEU A 185 -0.73 3.49 7.54
CA LEU A 185 -0.59 2.07 7.21
C LEU A 185 -1.76 1.26 7.79
N GLY A 186 -2.47 0.50 6.95
CA GLY A 186 -3.54 -0.40 7.37
C GLY A 186 -4.82 0.30 7.82
N GLU A 187 -5.04 1.54 7.40
CA GLU A 187 -6.23 2.31 7.77
C GLU A 187 -7.52 1.54 7.44
N GLY A 188 -8.37 1.33 8.43
CA GLY A 188 -9.66 0.66 8.25
C GLY A 188 -9.57 -0.81 7.82
N ALA A 189 -8.41 -1.46 7.98
CA ALA A 189 -8.27 -2.88 7.71
C ALA A 189 -9.23 -3.74 8.57
N TYR A 190 -9.74 -4.82 7.99
CA TYR A 190 -10.74 -5.70 8.61
C TYR A 190 -10.33 -7.16 8.54
N ASN A 191 -10.42 -7.90 9.65
CA ASN A 191 -10.05 -9.33 9.73
C ASN A 191 -8.67 -9.65 9.13
N SER A 192 -7.70 -8.74 9.26
CA SER A 192 -6.43 -8.80 8.54
C SER A 192 -5.23 -8.79 9.49
N LYS A 193 -4.04 -9.14 8.96
CA LYS A 193 -2.77 -9.05 9.68
C LYS A 193 -1.82 -8.13 8.94
N ILE A 194 -1.21 -7.18 9.65
CA ILE A 194 -0.32 -6.19 9.06
C ILE A 194 1.00 -6.20 9.81
N TYR A 195 2.10 -6.24 9.07
CA TYR A 195 3.47 -6.27 9.57
C TYR A 195 4.28 -5.14 8.95
N ALA A 196 4.96 -4.36 9.78
CA ALA A 196 5.91 -3.37 9.34
C ALA A 196 7.18 -3.30 10.19
N ASP A 197 8.34 -3.09 9.58
CA ASP A 197 9.53 -2.70 10.36
C ASP A 197 9.39 -1.24 10.79
N LYS A 198 8.97 -0.35 9.88
CA LYS A 198 8.75 1.06 10.18
C LYS A 198 7.47 1.58 9.53
N ALA A 199 6.69 2.32 10.30
CA ALA A 199 5.58 3.13 9.81
C ALA A 199 5.68 4.55 10.38
N ASP A 200 5.19 5.56 9.66
CA ASP A 200 5.06 6.90 10.27
C ASP A 200 3.82 6.94 11.18
N SER A 201 3.15 8.09 11.24
CA SER A 201 2.04 8.32 12.15
C SER A 201 0.75 7.62 11.72
N ASN A 202 -0.11 7.30 12.69
CA ASN A 202 -1.44 6.74 12.47
C ASN A 202 -1.45 5.34 11.83
N ALA A 203 -0.39 4.55 12.01
CA ALA A 203 -0.43 3.13 11.65
C ALA A 203 -1.56 2.44 12.42
N GLY A 204 -2.40 1.70 11.71
CA GLY A 204 -3.58 1.05 12.26
C GLY A 204 -4.67 2.01 12.70
N TYR A 205 -4.90 3.09 11.96
CA TYR A 205 -6.07 3.94 12.19
C TYR A 205 -7.36 3.16 11.86
N ASP A 206 -8.31 3.11 12.78
CA ASP A 206 -9.62 2.47 12.64
C ASP A 206 -9.60 0.98 12.21
N ILE A 207 -8.53 0.22 12.52
CA ILE A 207 -8.48 -1.22 12.23
C ILE A 207 -9.52 -1.98 13.07
N LYS A 208 -10.09 -3.04 12.50
CA LYS A 208 -11.17 -3.82 13.12
C LYS A 208 -10.89 -5.30 13.03
N ASN A 209 -11.06 -6.02 14.14
CA ASN A 209 -10.87 -7.47 14.22
C ASN A 209 -9.51 -7.93 13.61
N SER A 210 -8.46 -7.12 13.74
CA SER A 210 -7.21 -7.31 13.01
C SER A 210 -5.99 -7.32 13.95
N GLU A 211 -4.85 -7.76 13.44
CA GLU A 211 -3.57 -7.73 14.14
C GLU A 211 -2.59 -6.79 13.42
N LEU A 212 -1.95 -5.90 14.17
CA LEU A 212 -0.93 -4.99 13.66
C LEU A 212 0.37 -5.17 14.43
N HIS A 213 1.46 -5.42 13.71
CA HIS A 213 2.81 -5.53 14.25
C HIS A 213 3.71 -4.50 13.57
N VAL A 214 4.26 -3.55 14.34
CA VAL A 214 5.16 -2.53 13.82
C VAL A 214 6.40 -2.42 14.69
N LYS A 215 7.63 -2.55 14.18
CA LYS A 215 8.80 -2.36 15.07
C LYS A 215 8.90 -0.90 15.54
N GLU A 216 8.80 0.08 14.64
CA GLU A 216 8.88 1.50 14.99
C GLU A 216 7.75 2.33 14.36
N THR A 217 7.12 3.21 15.16
CA THR A 217 6.19 4.23 14.69
C THR A 217 6.33 5.57 15.40
N SER A 218 6.15 6.67 14.66
CA SER A 218 6.34 8.03 15.16
C SER A 218 5.21 8.57 16.03
N GLY A 219 4.02 7.94 16.03
CA GLY A 219 2.93 8.32 16.92
C GLY A 219 1.54 7.91 16.42
N ARG A 220 0.54 8.04 17.30
CA ARG A 220 -0.87 7.72 17.02
C ARG A 220 -1.06 6.29 16.49
N LEU A 221 -0.28 5.34 16.99
CA LEU A 221 -0.45 3.93 16.67
C LEU A 221 -1.82 3.44 17.13
N GLY A 222 -2.58 2.76 16.27
CA GLY A 222 -3.81 2.07 16.65
C GLY A 222 -4.97 2.97 17.06
N VAL A 223 -5.01 4.21 16.56
CA VAL A 223 -6.10 5.14 16.89
C VAL A 223 -7.43 4.60 16.38
N GLY A 224 -8.44 4.57 17.24
CA GLY A 224 -9.78 4.11 16.87
C GLY A 224 -9.91 2.61 16.64
N ALA A 225 -8.86 1.81 16.91
CA ALA A 225 -8.89 0.37 16.71
C ALA A 225 -9.99 -0.33 17.52
N ILE A 226 -10.65 -1.33 16.93
CA ILE A 226 -11.77 -2.07 17.55
C ILE A 226 -11.51 -3.57 17.51
N ASN A 227 -11.67 -4.27 18.64
CA ASN A 227 -11.50 -5.73 18.74
C ASN A 227 -10.18 -6.24 18.14
N SER A 228 -9.10 -5.46 18.28
CA SER A 228 -7.85 -5.68 17.55
C SER A 228 -6.67 -5.83 18.49
N LYS A 229 -5.58 -6.41 18.00
CA LYS A 229 -4.32 -6.52 18.74
C LYS A 229 -3.24 -5.73 18.04
N ILE A 230 -2.57 -4.87 18.78
CA ILE A 230 -1.58 -3.95 18.23
C ILE A 230 -0.29 -4.11 19.02
N TYR A 231 0.81 -4.35 18.31
CA TYR A 231 2.14 -4.61 18.84
C TYR A 231 3.14 -3.61 18.28
N ALA A 232 3.94 -3.01 19.15
CA ALA A 232 5.10 -2.25 18.73
C ALA A 232 6.31 -2.37 19.65
N ASP A 233 7.50 -2.37 19.05
CA ASP A 233 8.75 -2.27 19.82
C ASP A 233 8.98 -0.82 20.27
N LYS A 234 8.74 0.16 19.39
CA LYS A 234 8.77 1.58 19.72
C LYS A 234 7.56 2.30 19.14
N ALA A 235 6.88 3.09 19.96
CA ALA A 235 5.77 3.94 19.53
C ALA A 235 5.89 5.35 20.10
N GLY A 236 5.52 6.36 19.29
CA GLY A 236 5.40 7.74 19.75
C GLY A 236 4.13 8.00 20.58
N SER A 237 3.85 9.29 20.80
CA SER A 237 2.69 9.75 21.58
C SER A 237 1.35 9.31 21.01
N ASP A 238 0.31 9.35 21.85
CA ASP A 238 -1.10 9.13 21.48
C ASP A 238 -1.43 7.72 20.95
N ALA A 239 -0.56 6.73 21.19
CA ALA A 239 -0.85 5.34 20.88
C ALA A 239 -2.13 4.86 21.59
N GLY A 240 -3.00 4.16 20.86
CA GLY A 240 -4.26 3.64 21.36
C GLY A 240 -5.34 4.69 21.62
N LYS A 241 -5.21 5.94 21.14
CA LYS A 241 -6.27 6.93 21.34
C LYS A 241 -7.60 6.39 20.76
N ALA A 242 -8.65 6.43 21.57
CA ALA A 242 -10.01 6.01 21.21
C ALA A 242 -10.19 4.53 20.80
N MET A 243 -9.23 3.64 21.10
CA MET A 243 -9.44 2.20 20.86
C MET A 243 -10.56 1.61 21.73
N LYS A 244 -11.16 0.51 21.29
CA LYS A 244 -12.25 -0.19 22.00
C LYS A 244 -12.05 -1.69 21.94
N ASN A 245 -12.22 -2.38 23.07
CA ASN A 245 -12.18 -3.86 23.16
C ASN A 245 -10.91 -4.48 22.55
N SER A 246 -9.79 -3.75 22.61
CA SER A 246 -8.53 -4.05 21.92
C SER A 246 -7.39 -4.27 22.91
N GLU A 247 -6.28 -4.80 22.39
CA GLU A 247 -5.04 -4.98 23.12
C GLU A 247 -3.92 -4.14 22.51
N LEU A 248 -3.18 -3.42 23.35
CA LEU A 248 -2.02 -2.62 22.96
C LEU A 248 -0.79 -3.10 23.71
N TRP A 249 0.24 -3.49 22.96
CA TRP A 249 1.51 -3.98 23.46
C TRP A 249 2.62 -3.07 22.92
N ILE A 250 3.25 -2.28 23.79
CA ILE A 250 4.34 -1.38 23.40
C ILE A 250 5.54 -1.66 24.28
N TYR A 251 6.70 -1.95 23.71
CA TYR A 251 7.91 -2.16 24.51
C TYR A 251 8.48 -0.82 25.00
N GLU A 252 8.69 0.13 24.08
CA GLU A 252 9.22 1.47 24.36
C GLU A 252 8.23 2.55 23.88
N LEU A 253 7.68 3.33 24.82
CA LEU A 253 6.90 4.52 24.49
C LEU A 253 7.78 5.77 24.56
N ASP A 254 7.80 6.52 23.46
CA ASP A 254 8.49 7.81 23.29
C ASP A 254 7.45 8.94 23.28
N GLY A 255 6.94 9.24 24.46
CA GLY A 255 5.90 10.24 24.67
C GLY A 255 4.82 9.79 25.64
N ASP A 256 3.67 10.44 25.57
CA ASP A 256 2.55 10.20 26.47
C ASP A 256 1.41 9.45 25.81
N LEU A 257 0.77 8.57 26.58
CA LEU A 257 -0.56 8.06 26.25
C LEU A 257 -1.61 9.13 26.62
N GLN A 258 -2.35 9.63 25.63
CA GLN A 258 -3.45 10.57 25.85
C GLN A 258 -4.63 9.89 26.54
N ASN A 259 -5.19 10.54 27.57
CA ASN A 259 -6.41 10.10 28.28
C ASN A 259 -6.42 8.59 28.62
N ILE A 260 -5.37 8.12 29.28
CA ILE A 260 -5.15 6.70 29.60
C ILE A 260 -6.37 6.04 30.27
N ARG A 261 -7.08 6.78 31.13
CA ARG A 261 -8.30 6.30 31.78
C ARG A 261 -9.38 5.92 30.76
N ALA A 262 -9.58 6.73 29.72
CA ALA A 262 -10.53 6.43 28.65
C ALA A 262 -10.08 5.23 27.82
N ILE A 263 -8.78 5.13 27.52
CA ILE A 263 -8.21 4.00 26.78
C ILE A 263 -8.42 2.71 27.57
N LYS A 264 -8.18 2.67 28.89
CA LYS A 264 -8.27 1.38 29.61
C LYS A 264 -9.69 0.81 29.75
N LYS A 265 -10.73 1.65 29.78
CA LYS A 265 -12.09 1.21 30.21
C LYS A 265 -12.56 -0.07 29.51
N THR A 266 -12.17 -0.28 28.26
CA THR A 266 -12.51 -1.46 27.47
C THR A 266 -11.29 -2.18 26.89
N ASN A 267 -10.06 -1.77 27.20
CA ASN A 267 -8.86 -2.25 26.52
C ASN A 267 -7.82 -2.82 27.49
N LYS A 268 -6.95 -3.70 26.99
CA LYS A 268 -5.77 -4.20 27.72
C LYS A 268 -4.53 -3.49 27.20
N ILE A 269 -3.76 -2.87 28.09
CA ILE A 269 -2.54 -2.14 27.73
C ILE A 269 -1.36 -2.74 28.48
N TYR A 270 -0.30 -3.04 27.72
CA TYR A 270 0.94 -3.61 28.18
C TYR A 270 2.10 -2.71 27.73
N ILE A 271 2.90 -2.24 28.69
CA ILE A 271 4.07 -1.39 28.45
C ILE A 271 5.34 -2.08 28.95
N GLY A 272 6.43 -2.02 28.18
CA GLY A 272 7.72 -2.58 28.58
C GLY A 272 8.23 -2.03 29.90
N LYS A 273 8.94 -2.86 30.67
CA LYS A 273 9.36 -2.58 32.06
C LYS A 273 10.06 -1.23 32.24
N GLU A 274 11.02 -0.89 31.37
CA GLU A 274 11.80 0.34 31.52
C GLU A 274 10.98 1.59 31.14
N SER A 275 10.20 1.53 30.05
CA SER A 275 9.22 2.58 29.73
C SER A 275 8.19 2.76 30.85
N TYR A 276 7.71 1.66 31.43
CA TYR A 276 6.78 1.72 32.56
C TYR A 276 7.37 2.45 33.77
N LYS A 277 8.64 2.20 34.12
CA LYS A 277 9.30 2.88 35.23
C LYS A 277 9.43 4.38 35.01
N ARG A 278 9.79 4.83 33.79
CA ARG A 278 9.92 6.27 33.48
C ARG A 278 8.62 7.03 33.68
N HIS A 279 7.48 6.35 33.52
CA HIS A 279 6.15 6.95 33.67
C HIS A 279 5.34 6.31 34.82
N TYR A 280 6.03 5.73 35.82
CA TYR A 280 5.45 4.83 36.83
C TYR A 280 4.21 5.39 37.52
N ILE A 281 4.27 6.62 38.03
CA ILE A 281 3.16 7.24 38.77
C ILE A 281 1.91 7.32 37.88
N ARG A 282 2.08 7.84 36.67
CA ARG A 282 0.98 8.02 35.69
C ARG A 282 0.36 6.68 35.29
N TYR A 283 1.20 5.66 35.08
CA TYR A 283 0.75 4.35 34.61
C TYR A 283 0.16 3.48 35.71
N LYS A 284 0.69 3.56 36.94
CA LYS A 284 0.14 2.88 38.12
C LYS A 284 -1.27 3.37 38.43
N LEU A 285 -1.48 4.68 38.44
CA LEU A 285 -2.81 5.29 38.63
C LEU A 285 -3.80 4.91 37.52
N SER A 286 -3.28 4.51 36.36
CA SER A 286 -4.10 4.06 35.23
C SER A 286 -4.24 2.54 35.16
N GLY A 287 -3.51 1.77 35.97
CA GLY A 287 -3.49 0.30 35.99
C GLY A 287 -3.13 -0.34 34.64
N ILE A 288 -2.12 0.21 33.97
CA ILE A 288 -1.40 -0.42 32.84
C ILE A 288 -0.60 -1.62 33.35
N LYS A 289 -0.51 -2.69 32.55
CA LYS A 289 0.27 -3.89 32.88
C LYS A 289 1.71 -3.76 32.38
N VAL A 290 2.64 -4.34 33.11
CA VAL A 290 4.04 -4.42 32.70
C VAL A 290 4.22 -5.61 31.76
N TRP A 291 4.84 -5.36 30.60
CA TRP A 291 5.30 -6.39 29.69
C TRP A 291 6.79 -6.67 29.93
N LYS A 292 7.13 -7.95 30.09
CA LYS A 292 8.50 -8.44 29.96
C LYS A 292 8.58 -9.12 28.61
N LYS A 293 9.28 -8.52 27.65
CA LYS A 293 9.61 -9.20 26.39
C LYS A 293 10.43 -10.44 26.78
N GLN A 294 9.96 -11.62 26.40
CA GLN A 294 10.79 -12.82 26.46
C GLN A 294 11.74 -12.72 25.27
N ASP A 295 13.04 -12.85 25.54
CA ASP A 295 14.08 -12.86 24.51
C ASP A 295 13.97 -14.09 23.61
#